data_AF-A0A536EHP5-F1
#
_entry.id   AF-A0A536EHP5-F1
#
_cell.length_a   1.000
_cell.length_b   1.000
_cell.length_c   1.000
_cell.angle_alpha   90.00
_cell.angle_beta   90.00
_cell.angle_gamma   90.00
#
_symmetry.space_group_name_H-M   'P 1'
#
loop_
_entity.id
_entity.type
_entity.pdbx_description
1 polymer ?
#
loop_
_entity_poly.entity_id
_entity_poly.type
_entity_poly.pdbx_seq_one_letter_code
_entity_poly.pdbx_strand_id
1 'polypeptide(L)'
;MDPLGVLEAVVALAIYPGGVFLAGLVVFAGRLARAPRWHAPRPRELAGLITIDLAVAGAPLPASPAGTLPPTAGTAPDLVVVALLVAASVVLVAPRRWDSRRLLSAAGATTAAALAVIATASLALTTITAHPGGEVAAVRAIAALAVLVAAPLLCGSPAGPQPGRRAALTGMALLGLSLLVPAGLAGWAAVAGAAAAGGATVAYVVVVSSTHALLARMQTLLSAACGALGAAAIVVVLVAGRA
;
A
#
# COMPACT_ATOMS: atom_id res chain seq x y z
N MET A 1 10.56 18.77 -12.06
CA MET A 1 9.61 18.55 -10.95
C MET A 1 8.80 19.82 -10.84
N ASP A 2 7.49 19.74 -11.01
CA ASP A 2 6.61 20.92 -11.03
C ASP A 2 6.38 21.43 -9.60
N PRO A 3 6.81 22.66 -9.25
CA PRO A 3 6.62 23.21 -7.91
C PRO A 3 5.14 23.33 -7.51
N LEU A 4 4.23 23.42 -8.48
CA LEU A 4 2.79 23.40 -8.25
C LEU A 4 2.29 22.04 -7.74
N GLY A 5 2.82 20.93 -8.27
CA GLY A 5 2.47 19.58 -7.81
C GLY A 5 2.90 19.29 -6.37
N VAL A 6 4.00 19.90 -5.91
CA VAL A 6 4.42 19.82 -4.50
C VAL A 6 3.49 20.64 -3.61
N LEU A 7 3.09 21.84 -4.05
CA LEU A 7 2.15 22.68 -3.31
C LEU A 7 0.75 22.05 -3.23
N GLU A 8 0.27 21.43 -4.31
CA GLU A 8 -0.98 20.66 -4.34
C GLU A 8 -0.92 19.43 -3.43
N ALA A 9 0.21 18.72 -3.36
CA ALA A 9 0.39 17.62 -2.40
C ALA A 9 0.35 18.12 -0.94
N VAL A 10 0.90 19.31 -0.65
CA VAL A 10 0.85 19.95 0.67
C VAL A 10 -0.56 20.45 1.00
N VAL A 11 -1.29 20.98 0.01
CA VAL A 11 -2.69 21.42 0.17
C VAL A 11 -3.63 20.22 0.29
N ALA A 12 -3.39 19.13 -0.44
CA ALA A 12 -4.08 17.85 -0.27
C ALA A 12 -3.78 17.23 1.11
N LEU A 13 -2.56 17.40 1.64
CA LEU A 13 -2.21 17.03 3.02
C LEU A 13 -2.96 17.89 4.06
N ALA A 14 -3.25 19.16 3.73
CA ALA A 14 -3.99 20.08 4.60
C ALA A 14 -5.52 19.90 4.52
N ILE A 15 -6.06 19.48 3.37
CA ILE A 15 -7.50 19.35 3.11
C ILE A 15 -7.97 17.90 3.30
N TYR A 16 -7.12 16.91 3.06
CA TYR A 16 -7.46 15.50 3.21
C TYR A 16 -6.70 14.88 4.39
N PRO A 17 -7.43 14.35 5.39
CA PRO A 17 -6.82 13.78 6.57
C PRO A 17 -6.40 12.33 6.30
N GLY A 18 -5.72 12.06 5.17
CA GLY A 18 -5.14 10.74 4.85
C GLY A 18 -4.22 10.26 5.98
N GLY A 19 -3.47 11.19 6.56
CA GLY A 19 -2.64 10.96 7.75
C GLY A 19 -3.42 10.74 9.02
N VAL A 20 -4.59 11.35 9.19
CA VAL A 20 -5.46 11.08 10.35
C VAL A 20 -6.15 9.73 10.20
N PHE A 21 -6.58 9.37 8.99
CA PHE A 21 -7.16 8.06 8.70
C PHE A 21 -6.12 6.97 8.93
N LEU A 22 -4.92 7.11 8.36
CA LEU A 22 -3.80 6.21 8.59
C LEU A 22 -3.43 6.16 10.07
N ALA A 23 -3.29 7.30 10.75
CA ALA A 23 -3.00 7.35 12.18
C ALA A 23 -4.09 6.65 13.00
N GLY A 24 -5.36 6.85 12.66
CA GLY A 24 -6.50 6.17 13.26
C GLY A 24 -6.40 4.65 13.11
N LEU A 25 -6.14 4.16 11.90
CA LEU A 25 -5.93 2.73 11.64
C LEU A 25 -4.74 2.17 12.44
N VAL A 26 -3.61 2.89 12.44
CA VAL A 26 -2.40 2.47 13.16
C VAL A 26 -2.66 2.40 14.67
N VAL A 27 -3.35 3.39 15.24
CA VAL A 27 -3.72 3.42 16.66
C VAL A 27 -4.70 2.30 17.00
N PHE A 28 -5.74 2.12 16.18
CA PHE A 28 -6.79 1.12 16.42
C PHE A 28 -6.25 -0.31 16.28
N ALA A 29 -5.49 -0.60 15.23
CA ALA A 29 -4.80 -1.87 15.05
C ALA A 29 -3.79 -2.12 16.18
N GLY A 30 -3.03 -1.10 16.60
CA GLY A 30 -2.10 -1.22 17.72
C GLY A 30 -2.78 -1.55 19.04
N ARG A 31 -3.95 -0.95 19.32
CA ARG A 31 -4.76 -1.27 20.51
C ARG A 31 -5.28 -2.70 20.48
N LEU A 32 -5.86 -3.13 19.35
CA LEU A 32 -6.40 -4.49 19.19
C LEU A 32 -5.31 -5.56 19.25
N ALA A 33 -4.14 -5.28 18.68
CA ALA A 33 -2.97 -6.15 18.73
C ALA A 33 -2.26 -6.14 20.10
N ARG A 34 -2.76 -5.40 21.09
CA ARG A 34 -2.15 -5.22 22.43
C ARG A 34 -0.68 -4.80 22.35
N ALA A 35 -0.38 -3.99 21.36
CA ALA A 35 0.99 -3.70 20.99
C ALA A 35 1.61 -2.69 21.98
N PRO A 36 2.91 -2.79 22.28
CA PRO A 36 3.55 -1.92 23.27
C PRO A 36 3.42 -0.43 22.90
N ARG A 37 3.40 0.41 23.94
CA ARG A 37 3.39 1.88 23.81
C ARG A 37 4.59 2.33 22.99
N TRP A 38 4.37 3.35 22.15
CA TRP A 38 5.40 3.86 21.26
C TRP A 38 6.53 4.53 22.03
N HIS A 39 7.69 4.54 21.39
CA HIS A 39 8.77 5.42 21.78
C HIS A 39 8.68 6.73 21.01
N ALA A 40 9.35 7.77 21.49
CA ALA A 40 9.51 9.00 20.72
C ALA A 40 10.16 8.67 19.36
N PRO A 41 9.52 9.02 18.24
CA PRO A 41 10.02 8.65 16.92
C PRO A 41 11.34 9.36 16.62
N ARG A 42 12.29 8.63 16.07
CA ARG A 42 13.57 9.21 15.62
C ARG A 42 13.35 10.05 14.34
N PRO A 43 14.22 11.01 13.99
CA PRO A 43 14.07 11.83 12.77
C PRO A 43 13.89 10.99 11.49
N ARG A 44 14.62 9.89 11.40
CA ARG A 44 14.50 8.92 10.30
C ARG A 44 13.13 8.23 10.27
N GLU A 45 12.56 7.90 11.42
CA GLU A 45 11.21 7.32 11.52
C GLU A 45 10.14 8.35 11.21
N LEU A 46 10.31 9.61 11.61
CA LEU A 46 9.44 10.72 11.22
C LEU A 46 9.41 10.90 9.70
N ALA A 47 10.56 10.91 9.04
CA ALA A 47 10.61 10.94 7.57
C ALA A 47 9.90 9.73 6.95
N GLY A 48 10.04 8.54 7.55
CA GLY A 48 9.33 7.33 7.14
C GLY A 48 7.80 7.44 7.32
N LEU A 49 7.35 8.09 8.39
CA LEU A 49 5.94 8.37 8.66
C LEU A 49 5.36 9.36 7.65
N ILE A 50 6.08 10.45 7.37
CA ILE A 50 5.66 11.46 6.40
C ILE A 50 5.57 10.85 4.99
N THR A 51 6.55 10.04 4.60
CA THR A 51 6.55 9.41 3.27
C THR A 51 5.42 8.41 3.07
N ILE A 52 5.11 7.57 4.07
CA ILE A 52 3.96 6.66 3.96
C ILE A 52 2.62 7.40 4.02
N ASP A 53 2.54 8.48 4.80
CA ASP A 53 1.36 9.33 4.85
C ASP A 53 1.06 9.94 3.47
N LEU A 54 2.07 10.53 2.83
CA LEU A 54 1.97 11.04 1.46
C LEU A 54 1.58 9.94 0.46
N ALA A 55 2.11 8.72 0.61
CA ALA A 55 1.74 7.60 -0.25
C ALA A 55 0.26 7.20 -0.09
N VAL A 56 -0.23 7.18 1.15
CA VAL A 56 -1.62 6.85 1.47
C VAL A 56 -2.59 7.96 1.07
N ALA A 57 -2.18 9.23 1.17
CA ALA A 57 -2.94 10.35 0.65
C ALA A 57 -3.15 10.24 -0.87
N GLY A 58 -2.16 9.67 -1.59
CA GLY A 58 -2.27 9.34 -3.01
C GLY A 58 -3.04 8.05 -3.32
N ALA A 59 -3.52 7.29 -2.33
CA ALA A 59 -4.27 6.06 -2.57
C ALA A 59 -5.66 6.35 -3.14
N PRO A 60 -6.16 5.54 -4.10
CA PRO A 60 -7.51 5.64 -4.65
C PRO A 60 -8.53 5.04 -3.68
N LEU A 61 -8.59 5.54 -2.45
CA LEU A 61 -9.61 5.13 -1.50
C LEU A 61 -10.97 5.76 -1.89
N PRO A 62 -12.09 5.02 -1.79
CA PRO A 62 -13.40 5.61 -1.96
C PRO A 62 -13.58 6.75 -0.95
N ALA A 63 -14.20 7.85 -1.38
CA ALA A 63 -14.30 9.11 -0.63
C ALA A 63 -12.98 9.90 -0.45
N SER A 64 -11.90 9.52 -1.15
CA SER A 64 -10.74 10.39 -1.31
C SER A 64 -11.05 11.57 -2.26
N PRO A 65 -10.76 12.83 -1.88
CA PRO A 65 -10.94 14.01 -2.72
C PRO A 65 -9.93 14.03 -3.89
N ALA A 66 -8.99 13.08 -3.96
CA ALA A 66 -8.12 12.90 -5.12
C ALA A 66 -8.90 12.70 -6.43
N GLY A 67 -10.15 12.23 -6.36
CA GLY A 67 -11.04 12.14 -7.52
C GLY A 67 -11.81 13.42 -7.87
N THR A 68 -11.84 14.43 -6.99
CA THR A 68 -12.63 15.67 -7.15
C THR A 68 -11.78 16.92 -7.27
N LEU A 69 -10.47 16.83 -7.02
CA LEU A 69 -9.54 17.90 -7.33
C LEU A 69 -9.43 18.02 -8.85
N PRO A 70 -9.67 19.21 -9.44
CA PRO A 70 -9.59 19.36 -10.88
C PRO A 70 -8.17 19.01 -11.36
N PRO A 71 -8.00 18.38 -12.53
CA PRO A 71 -6.68 18.30 -13.15
C PRO A 71 -6.38 19.69 -13.71
N THR A 72 -6.02 20.65 -12.87
CA THR A 72 -5.64 21.99 -13.34
C THR A 72 -4.17 22.06 -13.75
N ALA A 73 -3.33 21.12 -13.31
CA ALA A 73 -1.99 20.89 -13.86
C ALA A 73 -1.31 19.59 -13.35
N GLY A 74 -1.78 18.99 -12.26
CA GLY A 74 -1.19 17.78 -11.68
C GLY A 74 -1.77 16.48 -12.22
N THR A 75 -0.91 15.54 -12.61
CA THR A 75 -1.28 14.15 -12.90
C THR A 75 -2.02 13.54 -11.71
N ALA A 76 -3.13 12.85 -11.96
CA ALA A 76 -3.75 11.90 -11.02
C ALA A 76 -2.67 11.06 -10.30
N PRO A 77 -2.91 10.57 -9.05
CA PRO A 77 -1.87 9.88 -8.29
C PRO A 77 -1.20 8.78 -9.12
N ASP A 78 0.07 9.00 -9.42
CA ASP A 78 0.91 8.14 -10.24
C ASP A 78 1.41 6.98 -9.37
N LEU A 79 1.18 5.75 -9.82
CA LEU A 79 1.63 4.54 -9.17
C LEU A 79 3.15 4.56 -8.93
N VAL A 80 3.94 5.18 -9.83
CA VAL A 80 5.39 5.32 -9.66
C VAL A 80 5.71 6.18 -8.44
N VAL A 81 5.04 7.33 -8.30
CA VAL A 81 5.24 8.23 -7.16
C VAL A 81 4.83 7.54 -5.86
N VAL A 82 3.67 6.87 -5.83
CA VAL A 82 3.21 6.12 -4.66
C VAL A 82 4.20 4.99 -4.32
N ALA A 83 4.67 4.23 -5.32
CA ALA A 83 5.64 3.16 -5.12
C ALA A 83 6.98 3.69 -4.59
N LEU A 84 7.46 4.84 -5.08
CA LEU A 84 8.68 5.48 -4.59
C LEU A 84 8.53 5.96 -3.14
N LEU A 85 7.38 6.54 -2.78
CA LEU A 85 7.11 6.98 -1.40
C LEU A 85 7.01 5.79 -0.43
N VAL A 86 6.36 4.70 -0.84
CA VAL A 86 6.32 3.45 -0.07
C VAL A 86 7.73 2.87 0.08
N ALA A 87 8.50 2.80 -1.00
CA ALA A 87 9.88 2.30 -0.98
C ALA A 87 10.75 3.15 -0.05
N ALA A 88 10.63 4.49 -0.13
CA ALA A 88 11.32 5.42 0.76
C ALA A 88 10.95 5.15 2.23
N SER A 89 9.66 5.03 2.55
CA SER A 89 9.20 4.72 3.90
C SER A 89 9.78 3.39 4.41
N VAL A 90 9.72 2.33 3.60
CA VAL A 90 10.29 1.02 3.92
C VAL A 90 11.78 1.13 4.17
N VAL A 91 12.55 1.79 3.31
CA VAL A 91 14.01 1.95 3.48
C VAL A 91 14.34 2.75 4.75
N LEU A 92 13.55 3.77 5.07
CA LEU A 92 13.75 4.62 6.25
C LEU A 92 13.46 3.85 7.55
N VAL A 93 12.50 2.94 7.54
CA VAL A 93 11.95 2.30 8.75
C VAL A 93 12.45 0.86 8.95
N ALA A 94 12.77 0.17 7.87
CA ALA A 94 13.19 -1.23 7.90
C ALA A 94 14.59 -1.41 8.51
N PRO A 95 14.90 -2.62 9.02
CA PRO A 95 16.26 -2.95 9.44
C PRO A 95 17.26 -2.77 8.29
N ARG A 96 18.50 -2.36 8.63
CA ARG A 96 19.56 -1.95 7.66
C ARG A 96 20.01 -3.06 6.71
N ARG A 97 19.73 -4.34 6.98
CA ARG A 97 20.18 -5.46 6.16
C ARG A 97 19.08 -5.87 5.17
N TRP A 98 19.46 -5.91 3.88
CA TRP A 98 18.63 -6.38 2.78
C TRP A 98 19.09 -7.79 2.39
N ASP A 99 18.46 -8.79 2.98
CA ASP A 99 18.72 -10.19 2.64
C ASP A 99 18.06 -10.53 1.29
N SER A 100 18.56 -11.57 0.61
CA SER A 100 18.04 -12.04 -0.70
C SER A 100 16.53 -12.28 -0.69
N ARG A 101 15.98 -12.75 0.43
CA ARG A 101 14.53 -12.97 0.62
C ARG A 101 13.72 -11.67 0.54
N ARG A 102 14.27 -10.58 1.11
CA ARG A 102 13.63 -9.25 1.07
C ARG A 102 13.67 -8.66 -0.33
N LEU A 103 14.81 -8.81 -1.01
CA LEU A 103 14.96 -8.42 -2.42
C LEU A 103 13.97 -9.17 -3.30
N LEU A 104 13.82 -10.49 -3.09
CA LEU A 104 12.87 -11.31 -3.84
C LEU A 104 11.41 -10.92 -3.56
N SER A 105 11.05 -10.62 -2.30
CA SER A 105 9.70 -10.13 -1.98
C SER A 105 9.42 -8.75 -2.57
N ALA A 106 10.41 -7.84 -2.57
CA ALA A 106 10.30 -6.53 -3.19
C ALA A 106 10.11 -6.67 -4.70
N ALA A 107 10.94 -7.49 -5.36
CA ALA A 107 10.86 -7.77 -6.79
C ALA A 107 9.51 -8.40 -7.17
N GLY A 108 9.00 -9.37 -6.39
CA GLY A 108 7.70 -9.97 -6.65
C GLY A 108 6.55 -8.96 -6.57
N ALA A 109 6.54 -8.13 -5.52
CA ALA A 109 5.51 -7.10 -5.35
C ALA A 109 5.59 -6.00 -6.41
N THR A 110 6.79 -5.52 -6.75
CA THR A 110 6.96 -4.51 -7.80
C THR A 110 6.62 -5.06 -9.18
N THR A 111 6.96 -6.32 -9.46
CA THR A 111 6.61 -6.97 -10.72
C THR A 111 5.09 -7.09 -10.88
N ALA A 112 4.40 -7.56 -9.84
CA ALA A 112 2.93 -7.66 -9.86
C ALA A 112 2.26 -6.28 -10.03
N ALA A 113 2.77 -5.24 -9.37
CA ALA A 113 2.28 -3.87 -9.54
C ALA A 113 2.56 -3.30 -10.95
N ALA A 114 3.76 -3.52 -11.50
CA ALA A 114 4.12 -3.09 -12.84
C ALA A 114 3.26 -3.77 -13.91
N LEU A 115 2.87 -5.03 -13.70
CA LEU A 115 1.99 -5.75 -14.61
C LEU A 115 0.56 -5.24 -14.58
N ALA A 116 0.09 -4.68 -13.45
CA ALA A 116 -1.17 -3.96 -13.41
C ALA A 116 -1.14 -2.70 -14.30
N VAL A 117 -0.02 -1.96 -14.31
CA VAL A 117 0.18 -0.80 -15.20
C VAL A 117 0.16 -1.23 -16.67
N ILE A 118 0.87 -2.30 -17.00
CA ILE A 118 0.95 -2.83 -18.36
C ILE A 118 -0.44 -3.26 -18.83
N ALA A 119 -1.19 -3.98 -17.99
CA ALA A 119 -2.54 -4.44 -18.31
C ALA A 119 -3.53 -3.29 -18.57
N THR A 120 -3.34 -2.12 -17.96
CA THR A 120 -4.25 -0.96 -18.11
C THR A 120 -3.70 0.16 -18.97
N ALA A 121 -2.48 0.01 -19.50
CA ALA A 121 -1.72 1.05 -20.21
C ALA A 121 -1.74 2.42 -19.52
N SER A 122 -1.78 2.44 -18.17
CA SER A 122 -1.96 3.65 -17.39
C SER A 122 -1.22 3.56 -16.06
N LEU A 123 -0.60 4.67 -15.70
CA LEU A 123 0.06 4.89 -14.41
C LEU A 123 -0.87 5.47 -13.35
N ALA A 124 -2.04 5.99 -13.76
CA ALA A 124 -2.99 6.58 -12.83
C ALA A 124 -3.71 5.49 -12.03
N LEU A 125 -3.56 5.51 -10.70
CA LEU A 125 -4.18 4.53 -9.80
C LEU A 125 -5.71 4.46 -9.96
N THR A 126 -6.35 5.60 -10.22
CA THR A 126 -7.80 5.67 -10.46
C THR A 126 -8.22 4.97 -11.74
N THR A 127 -7.40 5.06 -12.81
CA THR A 127 -7.64 4.32 -14.05
C THR A 127 -7.42 2.82 -13.85
N ILE A 128 -6.40 2.43 -13.07
CA ILE A 128 -6.13 1.03 -12.76
C ILE A 128 -7.31 0.40 -12.03
N THR A 129 -7.83 1.03 -10.97
CA THR A 129 -8.95 0.50 -10.17
C THR A 129 -10.31 0.60 -10.87
N ALA A 130 -10.47 1.51 -11.83
CA ALA A 130 -11.69 1.65 -12.64
C ALA A 130 -11.71 0.76 -13.88
N HIS A 131 -10.58 0.17 -14.27
CA HIS A 131 -10.49 -0.54 -15.53
C HIS A 131 -11.44 -1.77 -15.55
N PRO A 132 -12.30 -1.89 -16.57
CA PRO A 132 -13.23 -3.02 -16.71
C PRO A 132 -12.49 -4.28 -17.19
N GLY A 133 -13.05 -5.46 -16.91
CA GLY A 133 -12.52 -6.74 -17.37
C GLY A 133 -12.03 -7.68 -16.27
N GLY A 134 -12.34 -8.98 -16.40
CA GLY A 134 -11.99 -10.00 -15.41
C GLY A 134 -10.48 -10.23 -15.26
N GLU A 135 -9.73 -10.08 -16.36
CA GLU A 135 -8.28 -10.26 -16.37
C GLU A 135 -7.56 -9.15 -15.61
N VAL A 136 -7.96 -7.89 -15.82
CA VAL A 136 -7.40 -6.76 -15.07
C VAL A 136 -7.78 -6.84 -13.59
N ALA A 137 -9.00 -7.28 -13.27
CA ALA A 137 -9.38 -7.56 -11.89
C ALA A 137 -8.50 -8.65 -11.25
N ALA A 138 -8.16 -9.71 -11.98
CA ALA A 138 -7.24 -10.74 -11.52
C ALA A 138 -5.82 -10.20 -11.28
N VAL A 139 -5.28 -9.39 -12.20
CA VAL A 139 -3.95 -8.77 -12.03
C VAL A 139 -3.93 -7.84 -10.82
N ARG A 140 -4.99 -7.04 -10.59
CA ARG A 140 -5.12 -6.21 -9.39
C ARG A 140 -5.16 -7.06 -8.11
N ALA A 141 -5.89 -8.17 -8.12
CA ALA A 141 -5.95 -9.08 -6.98
C ALA A 141 -4.59 -9.72 -6.69
N ILE A 142 -3.85 -10.13 -7.73
CA ILE A 142 -2.49 -10.66 -7.59
C ILE A 142 -1.55 -9.58 -7.04
N ALA A 143 -1.63 -8.35 -7.53
CA ALA A 143 -0.84 -7.22 -7.03
C ALA A 143 -1.14 -6.92 -5.56
N ALA A 144 -2.42 -6.88 -5.18
CA ALA A 144 -2.87 -6.71 -3.81
C ALA A 144 -2.30 -7.81 -2.89
N LEU A 145 -2.42 -9.07 -3.31
CA LEU A 145 -1.86 -10.21 -2.57
C LEU A 145 -0.34 -10.13 -2.46
N ALA A 146 0.36 -9.76 -3.53
CA ALA A 146 1.82 -9.64 -3.51
C ALA A 146 2.28 -8.56 -2.53
N VAL A 147 1.60 -7.41 -2.49
CA VAL A 147 1.84 -6.34 -1.52
C VAL A 147 1.56 -6.80 -0.09
N LEU A 148 0.44 -7.48 0.15
CA LEU A 148 0.07 -7.99 1.48
C LEU A 148 1.02 -9.09 1.98
N VAL A 149 1.55 -9.94 1.10
CA VAL A 149 2.54 -10.96 1.50
C VAL A 149 3.93 -10.32 1.71
N ALA A 150 4.30 -9.34 0.90
CA ALA A 150 5.60 -8.66 1.00
C ALA A 150 5.67 -7.73 2.22
N ALA A 151 4.57 -7.10 2.62
CA ALA A 151 4.53 -6.08 3.67
C ALA A 151 5.26 -6.46 4.98
N PRO A 152 5.01 -7.63 5.62
CA PRO A 152 5.72 -8.02 6.84
C PRO A 152 7.21 -8.33 6.61
N LEU A 153 7.58 -8.81 5.41
CA LEU A 153 8.97 -9.08 5.06
C LEU A 153 9.75 -7.77 4.89
N LEU A 154 9.13 -6.76 4.29
CA LEU A 154 9.72 -5.46 3.99
C LEU A 154 9.75 -4.52 5.20
N CYS A 155 8.68 -4.45 6.00
CA CYS A 155 8.65 -3.60 7.21
C CYS A 155 9.32 -4.23 8.42
N GLY A 156 9.45 -5.56 8.45
CA GLY A 156 9.88 -6.29 9.64
C GLY A 156 8.78 -6.34 10.71
N SER A 157 9.15 -6.74 11.94
CA SER A 157 8.17 -7.01 13.00
C SER A 157 7.35 -5.75 13.38
N PRO A 158 6.01 -5.78 13.23
CA PRO A 158 5.14 -4.71 13.70
C PRO A 158 4.86 -4.81 15.21
N ALA A 159 5.20 -5.93 15.86
CA ALA A 159 4.96 -6.13 17.30
C ALA A 159 5.87 -5.26 18.19
N GLY A 160 6.98 -4.76 17.65
CA GLY A 160 7.90 -3.88 18.38
C GLY A 160 7.33 -2.48 18.64
N PRO A 161 7.95 -1.69 19.54
CA PRO A 161 7.49 -0.34 19.94
C PRO A 161 7.77 0.76 18.90
N GLN A 162 8.24 0.40 17.70
CA GLN A 162 8.65 1.34 16.65
C GLN A 162 7.44 1.79 15.82
N PRO A 163 6.99 3.05 15.95
CA PRO A 163 5.78 3.53 15.28
C PRO A 163 5.90 3.49 13.76
N GLY A 164 7.09 3.80 13.23
CA GLY A 164 7.35 3.78 11.78
C GLY A 164 7.04 2.43 11.14
N ARG A 165 7.42 1.31 11.77
CA ARG A 165 7.23 -0.04 11.19
C ARG A 165 5.77 -0.41 11.08
N ARG A 166 4.99 -0.09 12.12
CA ARG A 166 3.54 -0.29 12.12
C ARG A 166 2.88 0.59 11.07
N ALA A 167 3.28 1.86 10.97
CA ALA A 167 2.72 2.77 9.98
C ALA A 167 3.03 2.35 8.55
N ALA A 168 4.27 1.99 8.24
CA ALA A 168 4.68 1.50 6.92
C ALA A 168 3.91 0.20 6.54
N LEU A 169 3.75 -0.72 7.49
CA LEU A 169 2.98 -1.94 7.28
C LEU A 169 1.48 -1.65 7.07
N THR A 170 0.91 -0.76 7.89
CA THR A 170 -0.50 -0.35 7.78
C THR A 170 -0.75 0.36 6.45
N GLY A 171 0.16 1.24 6.02
CA GLY A 171 0.06 1.96 4.76
C GLY A 171 0.16 1.03 3.55
N MET A 172 1.11 0.09 3.54
CA MET A 172 1.18 -0.93 2.48
C MET A 172 -0.06 -1.83 2.45
N ALA A 173 -0.57 -2.24 3.61
CA ALA A 173 -1.79 -3.04 3.69
C ALA A 173 -3.01 -2.28 3.15
N LEU A 174 -3.13 -1.01 3.52
CA LEU A 174 -4.19 -0.13 3.03
C LEU A 174 -4.11 0.08 1.52
N LEU A 175 -2.90 0.29 0.98
CA LEU A 175 -2.65 0.41 -0.46
C LEU A 175 -2.94 -0.88 -1.22
N GLY A 176 -2.54 -2.04 -0.67
CA GLY A 176 -2.85 -3.33 -1.28
C GLY A 176 -4.35 -3.62 -1.29
N LEU A 177 -5.05 -3.35 -0.18
CA LEU A 177 -6.49 -3.57 -0.06
C LEU A 177 -7.31 -2.55 -0.85
N SER A 178 -6.83 -1.33 -1.04
CA SER A 178 -7.52 -0.33 -1.85
C SER A 178 -7.58 -0.72 -3.33
N LEU A 179 -6.62 -1.50 -3.84
CA LEU A 179 -6.65 -2.04 -5.20
C LEU A 179 -7.83 -3.00 -5.44
N LEU A 180 -8.39 -3.58 -4.37
CA LEU A 180 -9.53 -4.48 -4.44
C LEU A 180 -10.87 -3.74 -4.37
N VAL A 181 -10.86 -2.46 -4.00
CA VAL A 181 -12.09 -1.69 -3.88
C VAL A 181 -12.48 -1.15 -5.26
N PRO A 182 -13.73 -1.37 -5.72
CA PRO A 182 -14.18 -0.85 -7.00
C PRO A 182 -14.06 0.67 -7.07
N ALA A 183 -13.48 1.20 -8.16
CA ALA A 183 -13.54 2.62 -8.44
C ALA A 183 -14.95 3.02 -8.90
N GLY A 184 -15.39 4.23 -8.54
CA GLY A 184 -16.71 4.76 -8.93
C GLY A 184 -17.82 4.50 -7.92
N LEU A 185 -17.52 3.95 -6.75
CA LEU A 185 -18.46 3.97 -5.63
C LEU A 185 -18.75 5.44 -5.24
N ALA A 186 -20.03 5.78 -5.13
CA ALA A 186 -20.48 7.12 -4.77
C ALA A 186 -21.41 7.08 -3.54
N GLY A 187 -21.53 8.21 -2.85
CA GLY A 187 -22.38 8.36 -1.67
C GLY A 187 -22.06 7.33 -0.58
N TRP A 188 -23.09 6.66 -0.05
CA TRP A 188 -22.95 5.66 1.01
C TRP A 188 -22.13 4.44 0.61
N ALA A 189 -22.14 4.06 -0.68
CA ALA A 189 -21.34 2.94 -1.16
C ALA A 189 -19.84 3.25 -1.07
N ALA A 190 -19.44 4.50 -1.30
CA ALA A 190 -18.06 4.93 -1.10
C ALA A 190 -17.65 4.85 0.37
N VAL A 191 -18.50 5.33 1.28
CA VAL A 191 -18.25 5.26 2.73
C VAL A 191 -18.11 3.80 3.19
N ALA A 192 -18.98 2.91 2.72
CA ALA A 192 -18.90 1.48 3.01
C ALA A 192 -17.62 0.85 2.46
N GLY A 193 -17.20 1.20 1.24
CA GLY A 193 -15.94 0.74 0.66
C GLY A 193 -14.70 1.19 1.44
N ALA A 194 -14.68 2.45 1.88
CA ALA A 194 -13.60 2.98 2.72
C ALA A 194 -13.57 2.30 4.10
N ALA A 195 -14.73 2.08 4.72
CA ALA A 195 -14.86 1.37 5.98
C ALA A 195 -14.43 -0.10 5.86
N ALA A 196 -14.78 -0.77 4.76
CA ALA A 196 -14.37 -2.14 4.48
C ALA A 196 -12.85 -2.24 4.28
N ALA A 197 -12.24 -1.34 3.49
CA ALA A 197 -10.79 -1.29 3.32
C ALA A 197 -10.05 -0.99 4.63
N GLY A 198 -10.55 -0.02 5.41
CA GLY A 198 -10.01 0.30 6.73
C GLY A 198 -10.13 -0.86 7.73
N GLY A 199 -11.31 -1.48 7.81
CA GLY A 199 -11.56 -2.64 8.66
C GLY A 199 -10.70 -3.85 8.28
N ALA A 200 -10.58 -4.15 6.99
CA ALA A 200 -9.71 -5.21 6.48
C ALA A 200 -8.23 -4.91 6.77
N THR A 201 -7.82 -3.64 6.65
CA THR A 201 -6.45 -3.21 7.00
C THR A 201 -6.18 -3.45 8.48
N VAL A 202 -7.07 -3.02 9.37
CA VAL A 202 -6.96 -3.26 10.81
C VAL A 202 -6.86 -4.76 11.10
N ALA A 203 -7.77 -5.56 10.55
CA ALA A 203 -7.79 -7.00 10.74
C ALA A 203 -6.47 -7.63 10.29
N TYR A 204 -5.97 -7.25 9.11
CA TYR A 204 -4.69 -7.69 8.57
C TYR A 204 -3.53 -7.33 9.51
N VAL A 205 -3.42 -6.08 9.97
CA VAL A 205 -2.33 -5.65 10.87
C VAL A 205 -2.38 -6.40 12.20
N VAL A 206 -3.58 -6.64 12.74
CA VAL A 206 -3.77 -7.41 13.98
C VAL A 206 -3.34 -8.88 13.79
N VAL A 207 -3.72 -9.51 12.68
CA VAL A 207 -3.31 -10.87 12.35
C VAL A 207 -1.80 -10.97 12.18
N VAL A 208 -1.18 -10.06 11.43
CA VAL A 208 0.28 -10.06 11.23
C VAL A 208 1.03 -9.81 12.55
N SER A 209 0.52 -8.90 13.39
CA SER A 209 1.13 -8.61 14.68
C SER A 209 1.05 -9.80 15.65
N SER A 210 -0.10 -10.48 15.69
CA SER A 210 -0.31 -11.66 16.54
C SER A 210 0.43 -12.90 16.05
N THR A 211 0.57 -13.07 14.74
CA THR A 211 1.24 -14.24 14.11
C THR A 211 2.71 -13.99 13.73
N HIS A 212 3.31 -12.88 14.16
CA HIS A 212 4.66 -12.48 13.73
C HIS A 212 5.73 -13.56 13.96
N ALA A 213 5.64 -14.34 15.04
CA ALA A 213 6.57 -15.42 15.34
C ALA A 213 6.46 -16.58 14.33
N LEU A 214 5.24 -16.90 13.89
CA LEU A 214 4.99 -17.88 12.84
C LEU A 214 5.47 -17.35 11.48
N LEU A 215 5.16 -16.09 11.16
CA LEU A 215 5.62 -15.43 9.93
C LEU A 215 7.15 -15.40 9.84
N ALA A 216 7.85 -15.20 10.96
CA ALA A 216 9.30 -15.27 11.02
C ALA A 216 9.85 -16.66 10.64
N ARG A 217 9.15 -17.74 11.04
CA ARG A 217 9.51 -19.12 10.64
C ARG A 217 9.18 -19.40 9.17
N MET A 218 8.11 -18.81 8.66
CA MET A 218 7.64 -19.01 7.28
C MET A 218 8.25 -18.04 6.26
N GLN A 219 9.25 -17.23 6.64
CA GLN A 219 9.82 -16.19 5.77
C GLN A 219 10.27 -16.71 4.39
N THR A 220 10.87 -17.90 4.33
CA THR A 220 11.32 -18.48 3.06
C THR A 220 10.12 -18.80 2.16
N LEU A 221 9.07 -19.42 2.72
CA LEU A 221 7.84 -19.74 2.00
C LEU A 221 7.11 -18.47 1.55
N LEU A 222 7.03 -17.45 2.40
CA LEU A 222 6.40 -16.16 2.07
C LEU A 222 7.17 -15.43 0.96
N SER A 223 8.50 -15.46 1.00
CA SER A 223 9.31 -14.89 -0.09
C SER A 223 9.07 -15.63 -1.40
N ALA A 224 9.07 -16.97 -1.39
CA ALA A 224 8.78 -17.78 -2.57
C ALA A 224 7.35 -17.52 -3.09
N ALA A 225 6.36 -17.37 -2.21
CA ALA A 225 5.00 -17.01 -2.56
C ALA A 225 4.91 -15.62 -3.23
N CYS A 226 5.65 -14.61 -2.74
CA CYS A 226 5.76 -13.32 -3.43
C CYS A 226 6.36 -13.46 -4.84
N GLY A 227 7.41 -14.26 -4.99
CA GLY A 227 8.00 -14.54 -6.30
C GLY A 227 7.00 -15.22 -7.24
N ALA A 228 6.26 -16.21 -6.73
CA ALA A 228 5.22 -16.93 -7.47
C ALA A 228 4.06 -16.01 -7.86
N LEU A 229 3.65 -15.07 -7.00
CA LEU A 229 2.63 -14.06 -7.34
C LEU A 229 3.11 -13.12 -8.44
N GLY A 230 4.38 -12.70 -8.42
CA GLY A 230 4.98 -11.95 -9.51
C GLY A 230 4.94 -12.72 -10.84
N ALA A 231 5.30 -14.01 -10.82
CA ALA A 231 5.23 -14.88 -11.99
C ALA A 231 3.79 -15.11 -12.47
N ALA A 232 2.83 -15.29 -11.55
CA ALA A 232 1.42 -15.45 -11.88
C ALA A 232 0.86 -14.20 -12.59
N ALA A 233 1.23 -13.00 -12.14
CA ALA A 233 0.86 -11.77 -12.82
C ALA A 233 1.36 -11.75 -14.28
N ILE A 234 2.57 -12.27 -14.55
CA ILE A 234 3.13 -12.33 -15.92
C ILE A 234 2.25 -13.22 -16.79
N VAL A 235 1.88 -14.41 -16.28
CA VAL A 235 1.03 -15.36 -16.99
C VAL A 235 -0.33 -14.74 -17.33
N VAL A 236 -0.97 -14.07 -16.36
CA VAL A 236 -2.29 -13.43 -16.59
C VAL A 236 -2.20 -12.36 -17.68
N VAL A 237 -1.18 -11.50 -17.64
CA VAL A 237 -0.99 -10.46 -18.69
C VAL A 237 -0.70 -11.08 -20.06
N LEU A 238 0.10 -12.16 -20.12
CA LEU A 238 0.38 -12.86 -21.38
C LEU A 238 -0.83 -13.58 -21.97
N VAL A 239 -1.73 -14.11 -21.13
CA VAL A 239 -2.99 -14.71 -21.57
C VAL A 239 -3.95 -13.63 -22.06
N ALA A 240 -4.08 -12.53 -21.30
CA ALA A 240 -4.91 -11.38 -21.66
C ALA A 240 -4.51 -10.75 -23.00
N GLY A 241 -3.20 -10.62 -23.26
CA GLY A 241 -2.69 -10.07 -24.53
C GLY A 241 -2.84 -11.00 -25.75
N ARG A 242 -3.37 -12.22 -25.57
CA ARG A 242 -3.63 -13.19 -26.65
C ARG A 242 -5.12 -13.38 -26.95
N ALA A 243 -6.01 -12.86 -26.12
CA ALA A 243 -7.46 -12.86 -26.33
C ALA A 243 -7.87 -11.69 -27.24
#